data_AF-A0A3D6E148-F1
#
_entry.id   AF-A0A3D6E148-F1
#
_cell.length_a   1.000
_cell.length_b   1.000
_cell.length_c   1.000
_cell.angle_alpha   90.00
_cell.angle_beta   90.00
_cell.angle_gamma   90.00
#
_symmetry.space_group_name_H-M   'P 1'
#
loop_
_entity.id
_entity.type
_entity.pdbx_description
1 polymer ?
#
loop_
_entity_poly.entity_id
_entity_poly.type
_entity_poly.pdbx_seq_one_letter_code
_entity_poly.pdbx_strand_id
1 'polypeptide(L)'
;MFNAVTTVVYFIGARRAEIFVNALPGGLGGCLVSDGYAVYRSYLNRIRCLAHLLRKCRGLAEATCRPTSQGTQQLLDLLGALMQATQAARDGPSENLAEQQAPNLAQLKA
;
A
#
# COMPACT_ATOMS: atom_id res chain seq x y z
N MET A 1 -27.66 -0.04 14.67
CA MET A 1 -28.11 -0.86 13.51
C MET A 1 -27.30 -0.41 12.32
N PHE A 2 -26.51 -1.31 11.71
CA PHE A 2 -25.68 -0.96 10.55
C PHE A 2 -26.56 -1.05 9.29
N ASN A 3 -27.00 0.09 8.75
CA ASN A 3 -27.83 0.16 7.55
C ASN A 3 -26.92 0.57 6.37
N ALA A 4 -26.52 -0.39 5.55
CA ALA A 4 -25.73 -0.13 4.35
C ALA A 4 -26.66 0.02 3.14
N VAL A 5 -26.48 1.09 2.36
CA VAL A 5 -27.25 1.34 1.12
C VAL A 5 -27.08 0.22 0.09
N THR A 6 -25.95 -0.51 0.15
CA THR A 6 -25.68 -1.68 -0.70
C THR A 6 -24.97 -2.75 0.11
N THR A 7 -25.39 -4.00 -0.05
CA THR A 7 -24.73 -5.18 0.54
C THR A 7 -24.19 -6.04 -0.60
N VAL A 8 -22.93 -6.45 -0.49
CA VAL A 8 -22.28 -7.34 -1.47
C VAL A 8 -22.02 -8.69 -0.82
N VAL A 9 -22.37 -9.76 -1.51
CA VAL A 9 -22.03 -11.14 -1.13
C VAL A 9 -20.90 -11.62 -2.03
N TYR A 10 -19.88 -12.23 -1.44
CA TYR A 10 -18.77 -12.83 -2.17
C TYR A 10 -18.44 -14.22 -1.62
N PHE A 11 -17.88 -15.08 -2.47
CA PHE A 11 -17.41 -16.40 -2.10
C PHE A 11 -15.93 -16.36 -1.71
N ILE A 12 -15.58 -16.92 -0.56
CA ILE A 12 -14.19 -17.10 -0.14
C ILE A 12 -13.70 -18.44 -0.67
N GLY A 13 -12.95 -18.39 -1.78
CA GLY A 13 -12.34 -19.57 -2.38
C GLY A 13 -11.12 -20.11 -1.63
N ALA A 14 -10.68 -21.31 -2.00
CA ALA A 14 -9.46 -21.91 -1.48
C ALA A 14 -8.23 -21.07 -1.87
N ARG A 15 -7.22 -21.03 -0.99
CA ARG A 15 -5.96 -20.30 -1.18
C ARG A 15 -4.99 -21.05 -2.12
N ARG A 16 -5.44 -21.35 -3.33
CA ARG A 16 -4.65 -22.06 -4.36
C ARG A 16 -4.24 -21.11 -5.49
N ALA A 17 -3.03 -21.27 -6.01
CA ALA A 17 -2.53 -20.45 -7.13
C ALA A 17 -3.44 -20.52 -8.36
N GLU A 18 -4.00 -21.70 -8.63
CA GLU A 18 -4.97 -21.97 -9.69
C GLU A 18 -6.18 -20.99 -9.65
N ILE A 19 -6.74 -20.73 -8.46
CA ILE A 19 -7.88 -19.81 -8.31
C ILE A 19 -7.50 -18.40 -8.75
N PHE A 20 -6.30 -17.94 -8.39
CA PHE A 20 -5.82 -16.62 -8.79
C PHE A 20 -5.58 -16.52 -10.31
N VAL A 21 -4.96 -17.54 -10.91
CA VAL A 21 -4.69 -17.59 -12.35
C VAL A 21 -6.00 -17.60 -13.15
N ASN A 22 -6.97 -18.42 -12.73
CA ASN A 22 -8.24 -18.55 -13.43
C ASN A 22 -9.17 -17.34 -13.24
N ALA A 23 -9.03 -16.60 -12.13
CA ALA A 23 -9.80 -15.38 -11.89
C ALA A 23 -9.36 -14.19 -12.76
N LEU A 24 -8.15 -14.25 -13.33
CA LEU A 24 -7.56 -13.17 -14.12
C LEU A 24 -7.10 -13.70 -15.49
N PRO A 25 -8.04 -14.18 -16.34
CA PRO A 25 -7.70 -14.66 -17.67
C PRO A 25 -7.14 -13.51 -18.52
N GLY A 26 -5.95 -13.72 -19.11
CA GLY A 26 -5.22 -12.65 -19.83
C GLY A 26 -4.43 -11.71 -18.92
N GLY A 27 -4.54 -11.88 -17.60
CA GLY A 27 -3.74 -11.18 -16.63
C GLY A 27 -4.26 -9.80 -16.20
N LEU A 28 -3.41 -9.06 -15.48
CA LEU A 28 -3.68 -7.69 -15.04
C LEU A 28 -2.99 -6.71 -15.98
N GLY A 29 -3.79 -5.86 -16.65
CA GLY A 29 -3.29 -4.72 -17.43
C GLY A 29 -2.75 -3.57 -16.57
N GLY A 30 -2.89 -3.65 -15.25
CA GLY A 30 -2.40 -2.67 -14.28
C GLY A 30 -1.34 -3.24 -13.34
N CYS A 31 -1.05 -2.50 -12.27
CA CYS A 31 -0.14 -2.95 -11.22
C CYS A 31 -0.89 -3.75 -10.15
N LEU A 32 -0.44 -4.97 -9.86
CA LEU A 32 -1.03 -5.79 -8.79
C LEU A 32 -0.67 -5.21 -7.43
N VAL A 33 -1.68 -4.86 -6.63
CA VAL A 33 -1.46 -4.50 -5.21
C VAL A 33 -1.34 -5.79 -4.39
N SER A 34 -0.11 -6.12 -4.00
CA SER A 34 0.22 -7.31 -3.21
C SER A 34 0.07 -7.04 -1.71
N ASP A 35 -0.66 -7.93 -1.03
CA ASP A 35 -0.85 -7.95 0.43
C ASP A 35 0.17 -8.85 1.16
N GLY A 36 1.03 -9.55 0.42
CA GLY A 36 1.97 -10.54 0.93
C GLY A 36 1.65 -11.99 0.57
N TYR A 37 0.53 -12.26 -0.12
CA TYR A 37 0.25 -13.61 -0.61
C TYR A 37 1.31 -14.06 -1.63
N ALA A 38 1.97 -15.19 -1.33
CA ALA A 38 3.13 -15.68 -2.09
C ALA A 38 2.85 -15.89 -3.58
N VAL A 39 1.62 -16.28 -3.95
CA VAL A 39 1.22 -16.49 -5.35
C VAL A 39 1.36 -15.21 -6.16
N TYR A 40 1.14 -14.04 -5.57
CA TYR A 40 1.31 -12.75 -6.25
C TYR A 40 2.76 -12.50 -6.71
N ARG A 41 3.75 -13.24 -6.22
CA ARG A 41 5.15 -13.09 -6.65
C ARG A 41 5.39 -13.52 -8.10
N SER A 42 4.52 -14.35 -8.68
CA SER A 42 4.57 -14.66 -10.12
C SER A 42 4.23 -13.44 -11.00
N TYR A 43 3.56 -12.44 -10.44
CA TYR A 43 3.30 -11.16 -11.10
C TYR A 43 4.44 -10.18 -10.85
N LEU A 44 5.20 -9.87 -11.90
CA LEU A 44 6.33 -8.95 -11.80
C LEU A 44 5.89 -7.49 -11.61
N ASN A 45 4.85 -7.05 -12.34
CA ASN A 45 4.29 -5.71 -12.17
C ASN A 45 3.38 -5.64 -10.94
N ARG A 46 4.00 -5.55 -9.76
CA ARG A 46 3.28 -5.48 -8.47
C ARG A 46 3.87 -4.41 -7.56
N ILE A 47 3.00 -3.77 -6.78
CA ILE A 47 3.36 -2.90 -5.66
C ILE A 47 2.90 -3.54 -4.35
N ARG A 48 3.54 -3.22 -3.23
CA ARG A 48 3.00 -3.55 -1.91
C ARG A 48 1.97 -2.50 -1.53
N CYS A 49 0.84 -2.91 -0.95
CA CYS A 49 -0.14 -1.94 -0.48
C CYS A 49 0.48 -1.01 0.57
N LEU A 50 0.13 0.28 0.52
CA LEU A 50 0.66 1.30 1.42
C LEU A 50 0.41 0.92 2.89
N ALA A 51 -0.76 0.35 3.20
CA ALA A 51 -1.08 -0.15 4.54
C ALA A 51 -0.11 -1.23 5.05
N HIS A 52 0.38 -2.11 4.17
CA HIS A 52 1.36 -3.14 4.54
C HIS A 52 2.76 -2.54 4.74
N LEU A 53 3.13 -1.54 3.93
CA LEU A 53 4.37 -0.79 4.13
C LEU A 53 4.36 -0.05 5.48
N LEU A 54 3.26 0.64 5.80
CA LEU A 54 3.09 1.34 7.09
C LEU A 54 3.21 0.39 8.28
N ARG A 55 2.54 -0.78 8.25
CA ARG A 55 2.68 -1.79 9.33
C ARG A 55 4.10 -2.32 9.48
N LYS A 56 4.82 -2.53 8.38
CA LYS A 56 6.23 -2.94 8.42
C LYS A 56 7.12 -1.85 9.01
N CYS A 57 6.93 -0.59 8.63
CA CYS A 57 7.71 0.51 9.15
C CYS A 57 7.48 0.70 10.65
N ARG A 58 6.22 0.59 11.12
CA ARG A 58 5.89 0.59 12.56
C ARG A 58 6.65 -0.49 13.33
N GLY A 59 6.55 -1.75 12.88
CA GLY A 59 7.25 -2.84 13.57
C GLY A 59 8.79 -2.70 13.56
N LEU A 60 9.36 -2.03 12.56
CA LEU A 60 10.79 -1.74 12.53
C LEU A 60 11.18 -0.53 13.40
N ALA A 61 10.32 0.50 13.47
CA ALA A 61 10.51 1.66 14.33
C ALA A 61 10.46 1.25 15.81
N GLU A 62 9.65 0.25 16.14
CA GLU A 62 9.53 -0.35 17.47
C GLU A 62 10.68 -1.32 17.81
N ALA A 63 11.58 -1.63 16.87
CA ALA A 63 12.68 -2.57 17.10
C ALA A 63 13.81 -1.98 17.96
N THR A 64 14.46 -2.80 18.78
CA THR A 64 15.50 -2.39 19.75
C THR A 64 16.82 -1.90 19.14
N CYS A 65 17.01 -2.04 17.82
CA CYS A 65 18.21 -1.56 17.13
C CYS A 65 18.06 -0.07 16.78
N ARG A 66 18.75 0.81 17.55
CA ARG A 66 18.64 2.27 17.44
C ARG A 66 18.79 2.82 16.00
N PRO A 67 19.83 2.46 15.22
CA PRO A 67 19.98 2.94 13.84
C PRO A 67 18.80 2.53 12.94
N THR A 68 18.32 1.30 13.08
CA THR A 68 17.16 0.79 12.34
C THR A 68 15.88 1.53 12.73
N SER A 69 15.69 1.84 14.02
CA SER A 69 14.49 2.52 14.52
C SER A 69 14.36 3.96 13.98
N GLN A 70 15.45 4.72 13.92
CA GLN A 70 15.41 6.12 13.47
C GLN A 70 15.08 6.25 11.98
N GLY A 71 15.79 5.49 11.13
CA GLY A 71 15.54 5.51 9.68
C GLY A 71 14.14 5.01 9.32
N THR A 72 13.62 4.03 10.07
CA THR A 72 12.26 3.50 9.82
C THR A 72 11.15 4.38 10.39
N GLN A 73 11.42 5.16 11.44
CA GLN A 73 10.51 6.20 11.90
C GLN A 73 10.36 7.32 10.85
N GLN A 74 11.47 7.81 10.28
CA GLN A 74 11.43 8.81 9.20
C GLN A 74 10.63 8.32 7.98
N LEU A 75 10.84 7.05 7.59
CA LEU A 75 10.06 6.42 6.52
C LEU A 75 8.58 6.29 6.88
N LEU A 76 8.25 5.92 8.12
CA LEU A 76 6.88 5.82 8.61
C LEU A 76 6.16 7.16 8.54
N ASP A 77 6.81 8.23 8.99
CA ASP A 77 6.25 9.58 9.01
C ASP A 77 5.97 10.07 7.58
N LEU A 78 6.91 9.85 6.64
CA LEU A 78 6.70 10.22 5.25
C LEU A 78 5.55 9.45 4.61
N LEU A 79 5.52 8.11 4.76
CA LEU A 79 4.45 7.30 4.20
C LEU A 79 3.07 7.70 4.77
N GLY A 80 3.03 8.12 6.05
CA GLY A 80 1.84 8.70 6.67
C GLY A 80 1.43 10.03 6.05
N ALA A 81 2.38 10.95 5.83
CA ALA A 81 2.13 12.24 5.21
C ALA A 81 1.62 12.09 3.76
N LEU A 82 2.20 11.19 2.97
CA LEU A 82 1.75 10.90 1.61
C LEU A 82 0.33 10.31 1.59
N MET A 83 -0.01 9.45 2.55
CA MET A 83 -1.37 8.92 2.69
C MET A 83 -2.38 10.05 2.93
N GLN A 84 -2.07 10.96 3.85
CA GLN A 84 -2.93 12.12 4.16
C GLN A 84 -3.06 13.06 2.96
N ALA A 85 -1.95 13.39 2.29
CA ALA A 85 -1.96 14.24 1.11
C ALA A 85 -2.78 13.63 -0.04
N THR A 86 -2.66 12.32 -0.26
CA THR A 86 -3.47 11.60 -1.26
C THR A 86 -4.95 11.64 -0.90
N GLN A 87 -5.31 11.49 0.38
CA GLN A 87 -6.70 11.59 0.83
C GLN A 87 -7.24 13.01 0.65
N ALA A 88 -6.48 14.03 1.04
CA ALA A 88 -6.86 15.44 0.86
C ALA A 88 -7.11 15.79 -0.62
N ALA A 89 -6.27 15.32 -1.53
CA ALA A 89 -6.48 15.52 -2.97
C ALA A 89 -7.69 14.76 -3.54
N ARG A 90 -8.14 13.68 -2.89
CA ARG A 90 -9.38 12.98 -3.26
C ARG A 90 -10.62 13.73 -2.77
N ASP A 91 -10.52 14.40 -1.62
CA ASP A 91 -11.63 15.08 -0.96
C ASP A 91 -11.79 16.56 -1.40
N GLY A 92 -10.72 17.18 -1.93
CA GLY A 92 -10.68 18.58 -2.38
C GLY A 92 -10.44 18.76 -3.89
N PRO A 93 -10.22 20.00 -4.37
CA PRO A 93 -9.84 20.23 -5.75
C PRO A 93 -8.48 19.61 -6.06
N SER A 94 -8.29 19.18 -7.31
CA SER A 94 -7.07 18.53 -7.79
C SER A 94 -5.85 19.47 -7.70
N GLU A 95 -5.05 19.34 -6.64
CA GLU A 95 -3.74 19.98 -6.53
C GLU A 95 -2.62 19.08 -7.08
N ASN A 96 -1.52 19.69 -7.54
CA ASN A 96 -0.34 18.95 -8.01
C ASN A 96 0.48 18.41 -6.83
N LEU A 97 0.02 17.29 -6.27
CA LEU A 97 0.68 16.61 -5.16
C LEU A 97 2.16 16.27 -5.43
N ALA A 98 2.52 16.00 -6.67
CA ALA A 98 3.89 15.62 -7.03
C ALA A 98 4.87 16.76 -6.77
N GLU A 99 4.51 18.00 -7.14
CA GLU A 99 5.33 19.19 -6.87
C GLU A 99 5.41 19.48 -5.38
N GLN A 100 4.30 19.39 -4.66
CA GLN A 100 4.24 19.69 -3.22
C GLN A 100 5.07 18.71 -2.38
N GLN A 101 5.13 17.44 -2.76
CA GLN A 101 5.81 16.38 -1.99
C GLN A 101 7.25 16.11 -2.44
N ALA A 102 7.69 16.70 -3.57
CA ALA A 102 9.06 16.58 -4.08
C ALA A 102 10.17 16.86 -3.03
N PRO A 103 10.11 17.92 -2.20
CA PRO A 103 11.16 18.18 -1.19
C PRO A 103 11.21 17.09 -0.11
N ASN A 104 10.05 16.58 0.33
CA ASN A 104 9.98 15.52 1.33
C ASN A 104 10.55 14.18 0.78
N LEU A 105 10.30 13.90 -0.50
CA LEU A 105 10.86 12.71 -1.17
C LEU A 105 12.38 12.81 -1.38
N ALA A 106 12.93 14.01 -1.59
CA ALA A 106 14.36 14.20 -1.77
C ALA A 106 15.16 13.88 -0.50
N GLN A 107 14.60 14.14 0.68
CA GLN A 107 15.24 13.87 1.98
C GLN A 107 15.46 12.38 2.26
N LEU A 108 14.73 11.47 1.61
CA LEU A 108 14.90 10.03 1.76
C LEU A 108 16.00 9.42 0.88
N LYS A 109 16.53 10.16 -0.10
CA LYS A 109 17.56 9.67 -1.02
C LYS A 109 18.99 9.94 -0.52
N ALA A 110 19.12 10.72 0.55
CA ALA A 110 20.39 11.08 1.19
C ALA A 110 20.77 10.07 2.27
#